data_AF-A0A963G6X9-F1
#
_entry.id   AF-A0A963G6X9-F1
#
_cell.length_a   1.000
_cell.length_b   1.000
_cell.length_c   1.000
_cell.angle_alpha   90.00
_cell.angle_beta   90.00
_cell.angle_gamma   90.00
#
_symmetry.space_group_name_H-M   'P 1'
#
loop_
_entity.id
_entity.type
_entity.pdbx_description
1 polymer ?
#
loop_
_entity_poly.entity_id
_entity_poly.type
_entity_poly.pdbx_seq_one_letter_code
_entity_poly.pdbx_strand_id
1 'polypeptide(L)'
;FTVAAFEAEDWMRDTGGIPDYCDLLVTAQLHSFLGTEKAKLLPMISETTAYVRLDLGDLMPDSSLKFREEEREKISQAEALLNI
;
A
#
# COMPACT_ATOMS: atom_id res chain seq x y z
N PHE A 1 1.25 -3.30 -21.10
CA PHE A 1 0.64 -4.25 -20.15
C PHE A 1 1.52 -5.46 -19.82
N THR A 2 2.23 -6.07 -20.79
CA THR A 2 3.12 -7.23 -20.53
C THR A 2 4.36 -6.91 -19.70
N VAL A 3 4.99 -5.74 -19.88
CA VAL A 3 6.16 -5.31 -19.08
C VAL A 3 5.77 -5.05 -17.62
N ALA A 4 4.63 -4.40 -17.39
CA ALA A 4 4.13 -4.10 -16.04
C ALA A 4 3.88 -5.35 -15.19
N ALA A 5 3.46 -6.48 -15.80
CA ALA A 5 3.29 -7.73 -15.07
C ALA A 5 4.62 -8.43 -14.75
N PHE A 6 5.65 -8.24 -15.58
CA PHE A 6 6.97 -8.87 -15.40
C PHE A 6 7.83 -8.14 -14.37
N GLU A 7 7.70 -6.81 -14.30
CA GLU A 7 8.48 -5.95 -13.42
C GLU A 7 7.74 -5.61 -12.11
N ALA A 8 6.46 -5.98 -11.96
CA ALA A 8 5.68 -5.65 -10.76
C ALA A 8 6.22 -6.26 -9.46
N GLU A 9 7.01 -7.33 -9.55
CA GLU A 9 7.67 -7.96 -8.40
C GLU A 9 9.13 -7.53 -8.25
N ASP A 10 9.65 -6.69 -9.16
CA ASP A 10 10.90 -5.97 -8.96
C ASP A 10 10.62 -4.75 -8.06
N TRP A 11 10.52 -5.02 -6.76
CA TRP A 11 10.17 -4.00 -5.76
C TRP A 11 11.15 -2.83 -5.70
N MET A 12 12.38 -3.02 -6.19
CA MET A 12 13.45 -2.02 -6.20
C MET A 12 13.71 -1.45 -7.59
N ARG A 13 12.81 -1.71 -8.56
CA ARG A 13 12.94 -1.25 -9.94
C ARG A 13 13.23 0.23 -10.02
N ASP A 14 14.26 0.58 -10.78
CA ASP A 14 14.63 1.96 -11.08
C ASP A 14 14.74 2.14 -12.60
N THR A 15 13.85 2.94 -13.18
CA THR A 15 13.89 3.29 -14.60
C THR A 15 14.55 4.63 -14.88
N GLY A 16 15.09 5.31 -13.85
CA GLY A 16 15.88 6.54 -13.98
C GLY A 16 15.14 7.74 -14.60
N GLY A 17 13.80 7.69 -14.68
CA GLY A 17 12.97 8.66 -15.42
C GLY A 17 11.73 9.14 -14.66
N ILE A 18 10.77 9.73 -15.39
CA ILE A 18 9.46 10.15 -14.85
C ILE A 18 8.72 8.91 -14.31
N PRO A 19 8.02 8.99 -13.15
CA PRO A 19 7.25 7.88 -12.63
C PRO A 19 6.25 7.34 -13.66
N ASP A 20 6.13 6.03 -13.76
CA ASP A 20 5.23 5.35 -14.71
C ASP A 20 4.15 4.53 -13.98
N TYR A 21 3.28 3.89 -14.77
CA TYR A 21 2.19 3.06 -14.22
C TYR A 21 2.69 1.83 -13.45
N CYS A 22 3.92 1.36 -13.68
CA CYS A 22 4.50 0.28 -12.90
C CYS A 22 4.81 0.75 -11.49
N ASP A 23 5.28 1.99 -11.32
CA ASP A 23 5.54 2.55 -9.98
C ASP A 23 4.25 2.59 -9.14
N LEU A 24 3.11 2.96 -9.77
CA LEU A 24 1.80 2.94 -9.13
C LEU A 24 1.35 1.52 -8.76
N LEU A 25 1.54 0.55 -9.66
CA LEU A 25 1.18 -0.85 -9.41
C LEU A 25 2.01 -1.46 -8.29
N VAL A 26 3.33 -1.23 -8.27
CA VAL A 26 4.24 -1.69 -7.20
C VAL A 26 3.77 -1.14 -5.85
N THR A 27 3.49 0.16 -5.79
CA THR A 27 3.03 0.83 -4.56
C THR A 27 1.69 0.28 -4.08
N ALA A 28 0.72 0.12 -4.97
CA ALA A 28 -0.60 -0.43 -4.65
C ALA A 28 -0.54 -1.91 -4.22
N GLN A 29 0.34 -2.71 -4.83
CA GLN A 29 0.52 -4.11 -4.46
C GLN A 29 1.12 -4.24 -3.06
N LEU A 30 2.19 -3.49 -2.75
CA LEU A 30 2.78 -3.51 -1.41
C LEU A 30 1.78 -3.02 -0.36
N HIS A 31 0.98 -2.00 -0.69
CA HIS A 31 -0.09 -1.50 0.17
C HIS A 31 -1.13 -2.59 0.47
N SER A 32 -1.51 -3.37 -0.54
CA SER A 32 -2.48 -4.46 -0.39
C SER A 32 -2.01 -5.58 0.56
N PHE A 33 -0.69 -5.75 0.73
CA PHE A 33 -0.13 -6.78 1.63
C PHE A 33 0.02 -6.31 3.08
N LEU A 34 -0.15 -5.01 3.38
CA LEU A 34 -0.05 -4.48 4.73
C LEU A 34 -0.96 -5.23 5.72
N GLY A 35 -0.41 -5.61 6.86
CA GLY A 35 -1.12 -6.38 7.89
C GLY A 35 -1.26 -7.87 7.59
N THR A 36 -0.70 -8.39 6.49
CA THR A 36 -0.65 -9.83 6.19
C THR A 36 0.71 -10.43 6.55
N GLU A 37 0.77 -11.76 6.71
CA GLU A 37 2.06 -12.47 6.90
C GLU A 37 3.02 -12.25 5.71
N LYS A 38 2.47 -12.03 4.51
CA LYS A 38 3.27 -11.78 3.31
C LYS A 38 4.02 -10.44 3.39
N ALA A 39 3.49 -9.42 4.07
CA ALA A 39 4.20 -8.15 4.24
C ALA A 39 5.53 -8.28 4.99
N LYS A 40 5.68 -9.30 5.86
CA LYS A 40 6.96 -9.54 6.58
C LYS A 40 8.10 -9.97 5.67
N LEU A 41 7.78 -10.44 4.47
CA LEU A 41 8.74 -10.94 3.47
C LEU A 41 9.01 -9.92 2.35
N LEU A 42 8.36 -8.76 2.40
CA LEU A 42 8.43 -7.74 1.37
C LEU A 42 9.15 -6.49 1.91
N PRO A 43 9.77 -5.70 1.02
CA PRO A 43 10.40 -4.44 1.44
C PRO A 43 9.35 -3.47 1.98
N MET A 44 9.79 -2.54 2.82
CA MET A 44 8.92 -1.48 3.30
C MET A 44 8.58 -0.54 2.14
N ILE A 45 7.31 -0.12 2.04
CA ILE A 45 6.84 0.73 0.93
C ILE A 45 7.71 1.99 0.79
N SER A 46 8.04 2.63 1.92
CA SER A 46 8.88 3.82 1.99
C SER A 46 10.32 3.61 1.52
N GLU A 47 10.80 2.36 1.46
CA GLU A 47 12.14 2.02 0.99
C GLU A 47 12.17 1.75 -0.53
N THR A 48 11.00 1.64 -1.18
CA THR A 48 10.94 1.33 -2.61
C THR A 48 11.11 2.57 -3.48
N THR A 49 11.88 2.42 -4.55
CA THR A 49 12.13 3.48 -5.54
C THR A 49 10.82 3.98 -6.16
N ALA A 50 9.86 3.08 -6.40
CA ALA A 50 8.54 3.39 -6.92
C ALA A 50 7.79 4.40 -6.04
N TYR A 51 7.75 4.16 -4.72
CA TYR A 51 7.08 5.05 -3.78
C TYR A 51 7.74 6.43 -3.70
N VAL A 52 9.07 6.46 -3.59
CA VAL A 52 9.85 7.71 -3.53
C VAL A 52 9.65 8.55 -4.79
N ARG A 53 9.59 7.89 -5.96
CA ARG A 53 9.42 8.56 -7.25
C ARG A 53 8.02 9.14 -7.44
N LEU A 54 6.98 8.49 -6.94
CA LEU A 54 5.60 8.96 -7.10
C LEU A 54 5.26 10.19 -6.26
N ASP A 55 6.06 10.49 -5.22
CA ASP A 55 5.88 11.67 -4.35
C ASP A 55 4.42 11.82 -3.84
N LEU A 56 3.82 10.72 -3.40
CA LEU A 56 2.38 10.64 -3.06
C LEU A 56 1.98 11.35 -1.75
N GLY A 57 2.91 12.03 -1.06
CA GLY A 57 2.64 12.68 0.23
C GLY A 57 2.21 11.71 1.33
N ASP A 58 1.30 12.14 2.22
CA ASP A 58 0.84 11.42 3.42
C ASP A 58 -0.02 10.15 3.18
N LEU A 59 0.01 9.59 1.96
CA LEU A 59 -0.53 8.27 1.64
C LEU A 59 0.38 7.15 2.18
N MET A 60 0.74 7.29 3.46
CA MET A 60 1.53 6.33 4.19
C MET A 60 0.68 5.10 4.58
N PRO A 61 1.31 3.93 4.75
CA PRO A 61 0.68 2.74 5.30
C PRO A 61 -0.09 2.99 6.60
N ASP A 62 0.47 3.81 7.48
CA ASP A 62 -0.04 4.07 8.82
C ASP A 62 -1.33 4.91 8.82
N SER A 63 -1.48 5.87 7.89
CA SER A 63 -2.72 6.64 7.75
C SER A 63 -3.87 5.78 7.23
N SER A 64 -3.59 4.87 6.29
CA SER A 64 -4.60 3.95 5.75
C SER A 64 -5.00 2.83 6.71
N LEU A 65 -4.06 2.29 7.50
CA LEU A 65 -4.35 1.28 8.53
C LEU A 65 -5.12 1.90 9.70
N LYS A 66 -4.71 3.07 10.18
CA LYS A 66 -5.45 3.82 11.20
C LYS A 66 -6.87 4.13 10.75
N PHE A 67 -7.04 4.59 9.50
CA PHE A 67 -8.38 4.85 8.95
C PHE A 67 -9.27 3.59 8.96
N ARG A 68 -8.73 2.44 8.53
CA ARG A 68 -9.49 1.17 8.53
C ARG A 68 -9.82 0.68 9.94
N GLU A 69 -8.93 0.90 10.90
CA GLU A 69 -9.15 0.53 12.30
C GLU A 69 -10.19 1.43 12.95
N GLU A 70 -10.13 2.73 12.71
CA GLU A 70 -11.14 3.71 13.15
C GLU A 70 -12.52 3.43 12.53
N GLU A 71 -12.60 3.05 11.24
CA GLU A 71 -13.87 2.66 10.63
C GLU A 71 -14.41 1.35 11.22
N ARG A 72 -13.55 0.37 11.48
CA ARG A 72 -13.94 -0.90 12.12
C ARG A 72 -14.44 -0.68 13.54
N GLU A 73 -13.80 0.22 14.28
CA GLU A 73 -14.18 0.58 15.64
C GLU A 73 -15.52 1.33 15.66
N LYS A 74 -15.76 2.25 14.71
CA LYS A 74 -17.06 2.91 14.51
C LYS A 74 -18.17 1.92 14.19
N ILE A 75 -17.92 0.94 13.32
CA ILE A 75 -18.89 -0.12 13.01
C ILE A 75 -19.17 -0.97 14.25
N SER A 76 -18.13 -1.41 14.97
CA SER A 76 -18.28 -2.21 16.20
C SER A 76 -19.03 -1.46 17.30
N GLN A 77 -18.80 -0.16 17.46
CA GLN A 77 -19.53 0.68 18.42
C GLN A 77 -20.99 0.86 18.00
N ALA A 78 -21.26 1.07 16.72
CA ALA A 78 -22.63 1.14 16.21
C ALA A 78 -23.38 -0.19 16.41
N GLU A 79 -22.74 -1.33 16.16
CA GLU A 79 -23.29 -2.67 16.42
C GLU A 79 -23.55 -2.89 17.92
N ALA A 80 -22.65 -2.46 18.81
CA ALA A 80 -22.83 -2.56 20.26
C ALA A 80 -23.98 -1.71 20.79
N LEU A 81 -24.25 -0.55 20.17
CA LEU A 81 -25.37 0.32 20.51
C LEU A 81 -26.72 -0.17 19.93
N LEU A 82 -26.68 -0.90 18.81
CA LEU A 82 -27.84 -1.50 18.16
C LEU A 82 -28.18 -2.90 18.72
N ASN A 83 -27.30 -3.49 19.53
CA ASN A 83 -27.56 -4.72 20.25
C ASN A 83 -28.49 -4.44 21.46
N ILE A 84 -29.78 -4.64 21.23
CA ILE A 84 -30.76 -5.07 22.25
C ILE A 84 -30.54 -6.55 22.52
#